data_AF-A0A920V6S0-F1
#
_entry.id   AF-A0A920V6S0-F1
#
_cell.length_a   1.000
_cell.length_b   1.000
_cell.length_c   1.000
_cell.angle_alpha   90.00
_cell.angle_beta   90.00
_cell.angle_gamma   90.00
#
_symmetry.space_group_name_H-M   'P 1'
#
loop_
_entity.id
_entity.type
_entity.pdbx_description
1 polymer ?
#
loop_
_entity_poly.entity_id
_entity_poly.type
_entity_poly.pdbx_seq_one_letter_code
_entity_poly.pdbx_strand_id
1 'polypeptide(L)'
;MEAAAFDSVNEFVSQLSDAPLAPSWSTPRQTGNREIMAEVFESFLEQTGKEPGGVKLSSNLPFALVEVDESGCTLCRSCANVCPTNAFKFEEESNSLYFKHINCVGCGLCEQVCPKM
;
A
#
# COMPACT_ATOMS: atom_id res chain seq x y z
N MET A 1 -6.46 13.05 42.48
CA MET A 1 -5.26 12.79 41.67
C MET A 1 -5.60 12.80 40.17
N GLU A 2 -6.74 12.23 39.77
CA GLU A 2 -7.21 12.26 38.36
C GLU A 2 -7.62 13.65 37.87
N ALA A 3 -8.31 14.47 38.68
CA ALA A 3 -8.76 15.79 38.26
C ALA A 3 -7.61 16.71 37.78
N ALA A 4 -6.50 16.74 38.51
CA ALA A 4 -5.32 17.53 38.14
C ALA A 4 -4.65 17.02 36.84
N ALA A 5 -4.77 15.74 36.52
CA ALA A 5 -4.27 15.19 35.25
C ALA A 5 -5.15 15.63 34.08
N PHE A 6 -6.47 15.66 34.23
CA PHE A 6 -7.40 16.18 33.21
C PHE A 6 -7.18 17.68 32.97
N ASP A 7 -6.97 18.46 34.04
CA ASP A 7 -6.73 19.89 33.93
C ASP A 7 -5.44 20.17 33.14
N SER A 8 -4.36 19.42 33.41
CA SER A 8 -3.10 19.54 32.68
C SER A 8 -3.24 19.17 31.19
N VAL A 9 -4.02 18.15 30.85
CA VAL A 9 -4.29 17.78 29.45
C VAL A 9 -5.11 18.86 28.75
N ASN A 10 -6.13 19.40 29.41
CA ASN A 10 -6.97 20.46 28.83
C ASN A 10 -6.17 21.75 28.62
N GLU A 11 -5.29 22.12 29.55
CA GLU A 11 -4.40 23.27 29.40
C GLU A 11 -3.45 23.08 28.21
N PHE A 12 -2.84 21.91 28.06
CA PHE A 12 -2.02 21.58 26.89
C PHE A 12 -2.81 21.66 25.58
N VAL A 13 -4.00 21.06 25.52
CA VAL A 13 -4.86 21.07 24.32
C VAL A 13 -5.27 22.50 23.95
N SER A 14 -5.52 23.37 24.95
CA SER A 14 -5.89 24.77 24.71
C SER A 14 -4.80 25.60 24.03
N GLN A 15 -3.55 25.14 24.09
CA GLN A 15 -2.40 25.80 23.47
C GLN A 15 -2.12 25.30 22.04
N LEU A 16 -2.78 24.22 21.60
CA LEU A 16 -2.63 23.70 20.26
C LEU A 16 -3.39 24.60 19.26
N SER A 17 -2.75 24.91 18.13
CA SER A 17 -3.44 25.49 16.98
C SER A 17 -4.28 24.43 16.28
N ASP A 18 -5.33 24.86 15.59
CA ASP A 18 -6.12 23.97 14.74
C ASP A 18 -5.22 23.19 13.78
N ALA A 19 -5.54 21.90 13.60
CA ALA A 19 -4.85 21.09 12.63
C ALA A 19 -5.05 21.72 11.24
N PRO A 20 -3.98 21.93 10.46
CA PRO A 20 -4.09 22.50 9.10
C PRO A 20 -4.80 21.56 8.13
N LEU A 21 -5.05 20.31 8.54
CA LEU A 21 -5.82 19.30 7.83
C LEU A 21 -6.94 18.84 8.74
N ALA A 22 -8.19 19.09 8.34
CA ALA A 22 -9.36 18.59 9.04
C ALA A 22 -10.01 17.46 8.20
N PRO A 23 -10.43 16.34 8.82
CA PRO A 23 -11.21 15.34 8.11
C PRO A 23 -12.54 15.98 7.66
N SER A 24 -12.67 16.22 6.35
CA SER A 24 -13.92 16.77 5.77
C SER A 24 -14.84 15.68 5.22
N TRP A 25 -14.38 14.42 5.20
CA TRP A 25 -15.09 13.30 4.61
C TRP A 25 -15.76 12.42 5.67
N SER A 26 -16.91 11.84 5.32
CA SER A 26 -17.42 10.66 5.99
C SER A 26 -16.82 9.45 5.28
N THR A 27 -16.07 8.59 5.99
CA THR A 27 -15.49 7.39 5.36
C THR A 27 -16.61 6.52 4.79
N PRO A 28 -16.72 6.33 3.46
CA PRO A 28 -17.74 5.47 2.91
C PRO A 28 -17.46 4.05 3.42
N ARG A 29 -18.39 3.48 4.19
CA ARG A 29 -18.22 2.15 4.81
C ARG A 29 -18.12 0.99 3.79
N GLN A 30 -18.25 1.29 2.49
CA GLN A 30 -18.52 0.35 1.40
C GLN A 30 -17.47 0.39 0.27
N THR A 31 -16.45 1.24 0.33
CA THR A 31 -15.41 1.34 -0.72
C THR A 31 -14.13 0.60 -0.32
N GLY A 32 -13.31 0.24 -1.29
CA GLY A 32 -12.01 -0.38 -1.01
C GLY A 32 -11.02 0.61 -0.39
N ASN A 33 -9.99 0.09 0.29
CA ASN A 33 -9.01 0.92 0.98
C ASN A 33 -8.30 1.94 0.06
N ARG A 34 -8.15 1.63 -1.23
CA ARG A 34 -7.46 2.53 -2.18
C ARG A 34 -8.33 3.69 -2.58
N GLU A 35 -9.61 3.44 -2.79
CA GLU A 35 -10.62 4.43 -3.13
C GLU A 35 -10.77 5.43 -1.97
N ILE A 36 -10.84 4.92 -0.72
CA ILE A 36 -10.82 5.76 0.47
C ILE A 36 -9.56 6.63 0.53
N MET A 37 -8.38 6.04 0.31
CA MET A 37 -7.13 6.80 0.33
C MET A 37 -7.08 7.88 -0.75
N ALA A 38 -7.62 7.61 -1.95
CA ALA A 38 -7.69 8.60 -3.02
C ALA A 38 -8.59 9.78 -2.64
N GLU A 39 -9.78 9.52 -2.11
CA GLU A 39 -10.72 10.56 -1.62
C GLU A 39 -10.09 11.42 -0.50
N VAL A 40 -9.39 10.78 0.43
CA VAL A 40 -8.67 11.46 1.52
C VAL A 40 -7.59 12.38 0.97
N PHE A 41 -6.77 11.89 0.04
CA PHE A 41 -5.72 12.69 -0.56
C PHE A 41 -6.28 13.87 -1.35
N GLU A 42 -7.35 13.66 -2.11
CA GLU A 42 -8.03 14.74 -2.85
C GLU A 42 -8.50 15.85 -1.92
N SER A 43 -9.21 15.49 -0.82
CA SER A 43 -9.63 16.46 0.21
C SER A 43 -8.45 17.24 0.82
N PHE A 44 -7.33 16.57 1.08
CA PHE A 44 -6.14 17.24 1.62
C PHE A 44 -5.47 18.18 0.62
N LEU A 45 -5.44 17.81 -0.67
CA LEU A 45 -4.91 18.68 -1.71
C LEU A 45 -5.76 19.95 -1.83
N GLU A 46 -7.10 19.81 -1.81
CA GLU A 46 -8.03 20.95 -1.82
C GLU A 46 -7.83 21.87 -0.60
N GLN A 47 -7.75 21.31 0.61
CA GLN A 47 -7.58 22.09 1.84
C GLN A 47 -6.25 22.83 1.89
N THR A 48 -5.19 22.24 1.33
CA THR A 48 -3.85 22.83 1.39
C THR A 48 -3.53 23.74 0.20
N GLY A 49 -4.30 23.66 -0.89
CA GLY A 49 -4.01 24.34 -2.15
C GLY A 49 -2.65 23.95 -2.76
N LYS A 50 -2.12 22.79 -2.37
CA LYS A 50 -0.82 22.29 -2.85
C LYS A 50 -1.05 21.30 -3.98
N GLU A 51 -0.20 21.38 -4.99
CA GLU A 51 -0.14 20.36 -6.03
C GLU A 51 0.67 19.14 -5.55
N PRO A 52 0.26 17.91 -5.92
CA PRO A 52 1.09 16.73 -5.72
C PRO A 52 2.46 16.94 -6.36
N GLY A 53 3.51 16.91 -5.56
CA GLY A 53 4.88 16.89 -6.08
C GLY A 53 5.16 15.59 -6.84
N GLY A 54 6.01 15.66 -7.85
CA GLY A 54 6.60 14.47 -8.47
C GLY A 54 7.96 14.17 -7.87
N VAL A 55 8.20 12.91 -7.48
CA VAL A 55 9.56 12.45 -7.17
C VAL A 55 10.15 11.81 -8.42
N LYS A 56 11.28 12.34 -8.89
CA LYS A 56 12.03 11.68 -9.95
C LYS A 56 12.67 10.42 -9.37
N LEU A 57 12.10 9.30 -9.76
CA LEU A 57 12.62 8.00 -9.39
C LEU A 57 13.99 7.78 -10.07
N SER A 58 15.00 7.44 -9.29
CA SER A 58 16.29 6.99 -9.84
C SER A 58 16.13 5.60 -10.44
N SER A 59 17.00 5.21 -11.38
CA SER A 59 16.98 3.87 -11.98
C SER A 59 17.13 2.75 -10.94
N ASN A 60 17.71 3.03 -9.77
CA ASN A 60 17.73 2.14 -8.62
C ASN A 60 16.45 2.32 -7.80
N LEU A 61 15.35 1.84 -8.35
CA LEU A 61 14.08 1.79 -7.65
C LEU A 61 14.17 0.80 -6.49
N PRO A 62 13.64 1.15 -5.29
CA PRO A 62 13.50 0.18 -4.20
C PRO A 62 12.38 -0.83 -4.46
N PHE A 63 11.76 -0.78 -5.64
CA PHE A 63 10.69 -1.67 -6.06
C PHE A 63 11.28 -2.77 -6.92
N ALA A 64 10.96 -4.01 -6.57
CA ALA A 64 11.27 -5.14 -7.43
C ALA A 64 10.31 -5.18 -8.61
N LEU A 65 10.87 -5.23 -9.82
CA LEU A 65 10.14 -5.60 -11.00
C LEU A 65 10.19 -7.12 -11.12
N VAL A 66 9.04 -7.72 -11.44
CA VAL A 66 8.94 -9.15 -11.69
C VAL A 66 8.21 -9.31 -13.01
N GLU A 67 8.84 -10.00 -13.96
CA GLU A 67 8.26 -10.36 -15.24
C GLU A 67 8.18 -11.89 -15.31
N VAL A 68 7.05 -12.40 -15.81
CA VAL A 68 6.84 -13.83 -16.03
C VAL A 68 6.77 -14.03 -17.53
N ASP A 69 7.67 -14.85 -18.08
CA ASP A 69 7.55 -15.29 -19.47
C ASP A 69 6.37 -16.26 -19.61
N GLU A 70 5.27 -15.76 -20.16
CA GLU A 70 4.06 -16.54 -20.39
C GLU A 70 4.29 -17.75 -21.30
N SER A 71 5.28 -17.69 -22.20
CA SER A 71 5.58 -18.79 -23.12
C SER A 71 6.27 -19.98 -22.43
N GLY A 72 7.04 -19.71 -21.38
CA GLY A 72 7.73 -20.72 -20.56
C GLY A 72 6.95 -21.16 -19.31
N CYS A 73 5.98 -20.36 -18.85
CA CYS A 73 5.23 -20.62 -17.63
C CYS A 73 4.28 -21.80 -17.79
N THR A 74 4.54 -22.89 -17.07
CA THR A 74 3.67 -24.08 -17.07
C THR A 74 2.63 -24.08 -15.95
N LEU A 75 2.44 -22.96 -15.26
CA LEU A 75 1.52 -22.82 -14.12
C LEU A 75 1.78 -23.86 -12.99
N CYS A 76 3.05 -24.24 -12.77
CA CYS A 76 3.45 -25.23 -11.76
C CYS A 76 3.27 -24.78 -10.30
N ARG A 77 2.96 -23.49 -10.09
CA ARG A 77 2.67 -22.86 -8.78
C ARG A 77 3.86 -22.72 -7.82
N SER A 78 5.09 -23.10 -8.20
CA SER A 78 6.28 -22.97 -7.33
C SER A 78 6.49 -21.54 -6.81
N CYS A 79 6.35 -20.53 -7.67
CA CYS A 79 6.49 -19.12 -7.30
C CYS A 79 5.43 -18.65 -6.30
N ALA A 80 4.18 -19.11 -6.44
CA ALA A 80 3.10 -18.79 -5.52
C ALA A 80 3.31 -19.46 -4.16
N ASN A 81 3.76 -20.73 -4.15
CA ASN A 81 3.98 -21.49 -2.92
C ASN A 81 5.14 -20.96 -2.08
N VAL A 82 6.20 -20.42 -2.70
CA VAL A 82 7.37 -19.92 -1.98
C VAL A 82 7.24 -18.46 -1.53
N CYS A 83 6.27 -17.70 -2.06
CA CYS A 83 6.21 -16.25 -1.86
C CYS A 83 5.80 -15.89 -0.41
N PRO A 84 6.71 -15.35 0.43
CA PRO A 84 6.43 -15.14 1.84
C PRO A 84 5.42 -14.01 2.10
N THR A 85 5.25 -13.10 1.14
CA THR A 85 4.38 -11.93 1.23
C THR A 85 3.10 -12.07 0.41
N ASN A 86 2.84 -13.24 -0.19
CA ASN A 86 1.72 -13.47 -1.09
C ASN A 86 1.62 -12.43 -2.22
N ALA A 87 2.78 -12.05 -2.77
CA ALA A 87 2.83 -11.25 -4.00
C ALA A 87 2.39 -12.08 -5.21
N PHE A 88 2.75 -13.37 -5.27
CA PHE A 88 2.15 -14.32 -6.19
C PHE A 88 0.97 -15.04 -5.54
N LYS A 89 -0.14 -15.17 -6.28
CA LYS A 89 -1.29 -16.00 -5.92
C LYS A 89 -1.70 -16.83 -7.12
N PHE A 90 -2.01 -18.09 -6.89
CA PHE A 90 -2.65 -18.95 -7.89
C PHE A 90 -4.16 -18.98 -7.65
N GLU A 91 -4.95 -18.83 -8.71
CA GLU A 91 -6.41 -19.01 -8.66
C GLU A 91 -6.79 -20.31 -9.34
N GLU A 92 -7.49 -21.17 -8.61
CA GLU A 92 -7.73 -22.54 -9.07
C GLU A 92 -8.81 -22.61 -10.14
N GLU A 93 -9.87 -21.82 -9.99
CA GLU A 93 -11.01 -21.83 -10.91
C GLU A 93 -10.63 -21.35 -12.31
N SER A 94 -9.85 -20.26 -12.39
CA SER A 94 -9.41 -19.67 -13.66
C SER A 94 -8.06 -20.21 -14.15
N ASN A 95 -7.44 -21.14 -13.41
CA ASN A 95 -6.11 -21.68 -13.69
C ASN A 95 -5.09 -20.57 -14.04
N SER A 96 -5.08 -19.52 -13.23
CA SER A 96 -4.35 -18.28 -13.53
C SER A 96 -3.39 -17.88 -12.40
N LEU A 97 -2.25 -17.32 -12.78
CA LEU A 97 -1.27 -16.75 -11.85
C LEU A 97 -1.47 -15.24 -11.76
N TYR A 98 -1.66 -14.74 -10.55
CA TYR A 98 -1.82 -13.32 -10.26
C TYR A 98 -0.61 -12.78 -9.51
N PHE A 99 -0.20 -11.55 -9.84
CA PHE A 99 0.88 -10.83 -9.16
C PHE A 99 0.41 -9.50 -8.58
N LYS A 100 0.64 -9.29 -7.29
CA LYS A 100 0.34 -8.06 -6.54
C LYS A 100 1.64 -7.32 -6.24
N HIS A 101 1.98 -6.37 -7.12
CA HIS A 101 3.17 -5.53 -7.02
C HIS A 101 3.42 -4.94 -5.62
N ILE A 102 2.37 -4.45 -4.96
CA ILE A 102 2.45 -3.83 -3.63
C ILE A 102 2.93 -4.77 -2.52
N ASN A 103 2.82 -6.09 -2.71
CA ASN A 103 3.26 -7.08 -1.74
C ASN A 103 4.70 -7.55 -2.01
N CYS A 104 5.28 -7.24 -3.16
CA CYS A 104 6.61 -7.74 -3.52
C CYS A 104 7.70 -6.96 -2.79
N VAL A 105 8.58 -7.69 -2.10
CA VAL A 105 9.73 -7.13 -1.37
C VAL A 105 11.08 -7.39 -2.05
N GLY A 106 11.06 -7.96 -3.27
CA GLY A 106 12.29 -8.20 -4.04
C GLY A 106 13.21 -9.29 -3.50
N CYS A 107 12.67 -10.28 -2.77
CA CYS A 107 13.49 -11.33 -2.16
C CYS A 107 14.09 -12.35 -3.17
N GLY A 108 13.63 -12.38 -4.42
CA GLY A 108 14.14 -13.28 -5.47
C GLY A 108 13.79 -14.77 -5.34
N LEU A 109 13.10 -15.20 -4.28
CA LEU A 109 12.78 -16.63 -4.06
C LEU A 109 11.98 -17.25 -5.23
N CYS A 110 11.06 -16.48 -5.82
CA CYS A 110 10.24 -16.93 -6.94
C CYS A 110 11.06 -17.28 -8.19
N GLU A 111 12.14 -16.54 -8.45
CA GLU A 111 13.08 -16.80 -9.55
C GLU A 111 13.89 -18.08 -9.26
N GLN A 112 14.42 -18.20 -8.02
CA GLN A 112 15.24 -19.34 -7.61
C GLN A 112 14.51 -20.69 -7.70
N VAL A 113 13.21 -20.72 -7.42
CA VAL A 113 12.41 -21.95 -7.48
C VAL A 113 11.74 -22.19 -8.82
N CYS A 114 11.84 -21.27 -9.79
CA CYS A 114 11.18 -21.44 -11.08
C CYS A 114 11.90 -22.56 -11.87
N PRO A 115 11.21 -23.67 -12.21
CA PRO A 115 11.84 -24.80 -12.90
C PRO A 115 12.10 -24.53 -14.40
N LYS A 116 11.46 -23.48 -14.94
CA LYS A 116 11.64 -23.00 -16.30
C LYS A 116 12.34 -21.65 -16.17
N MET A 117 13.67 -21.71 -16.09
CA MET A 117 14.53 -20.55 -16.26
C MET A 117 14.76 -20.31 -17.75
#